data_AF-A0A377JHL6-F1
#
_entry.id   AF-A0A377JHL6-F1
#
_cell.length_a   1.000
_cell.length_b   1.000
_cell.length_c   1.000
_cell.angle_alpha   90.00
_cell.angle_beta   90.00
_cell.angle_gamma   90.00
#
_symmetry.space_group_name_H-M   'P 1'
#
loop_
_entity.id
_entity.type
_entity.pdbx_description
1 polymer ?
#
loop_
_entity_poly.entity_id
_entity_poly.type
_entity_poly.pdbx_seq_one_letter_code
_entity_poly.pdbx_strand_id
1 'polypeptide(L)'
;MFIVDSHCHLDALDYENLHKDIADVVAKAQARDVKHLLAIGVTLSRFEKAYPELAKFPNVSLACGVHPLDLEEEPYDAERLLRLSKIKK
;
A
#
# COMPACT_ATOMS: atom_id res chain seq x y z
N MET A 1 7.53 18.46 -12.76
CA MET A 1 6.40 18.70 -11.84
C MET A 1 6.51 17.72 -10.66
N PHE A 2 5.84 17.95 -9.52
CA PHE A 2 5.82 17.01 -8.40
C PHE A 2 4.37 16.68 -8.03
N ILE A 3 3.92 15.49 -8.38
CA ILE A 3 2.57 14.98 -8.08
C ILE A 3 2.69 13.92 -6.98
N VAL A 4 1.68 13.90 -6.12
CA VAL A 4 1.49 12.87 -5.09
C VAL A 4 0.22 12.11 -5.43
N ASP A 5 0.34 10.79 -5.57
CA ASP A 5 -0.82 9.92 -5.49
C ASP A 5 -1.09 9.68 -4.01
N SER A 6 -2.02 10.45 -3.45
CA SER A 6 -2.31 10.43 -2.02
C SER A 6 -3.12 9.22 -1.57
N HIS A 7 -3.59 8.36 -2.48
CA HIS A 7 -4.39 7.18 -2.13
C HIS A 7 -4.43 6.19 -3.30
N CYS A 8 -3.67 5.10 -3.19
CA CYS A 8 -3.68 4.02 -4.18
C CYS A 8 -3.62 2.63 -3.52
N HIS A 9 -4.20 1.64 -4.20
CA HIS A 9 -4.19 0.23 -3.76
C HIS A 9 -3.17 -0.56 -4.60
N LEU A 10 -1.88 -0.37 -4.29
CA LEU A 10 -0.79 -1.04 -5.02
C LEU A 10 -0.84 -2.57 -4.92
N ASP A 11 -1.49 -3.14 -3.91
CA ASP A 11 -1.66 -4.59 -3.77
C ASP A 11 -2.79 -5.17 -4.64
N ALA A 12 -3.56 -4.32 -5.32
CA ALA A 12 -4.78 -4.71 -6.06
C ALA A 12 -4.77 -4.31 -7.55
N LEU A 13 -3.63 -3.90 -8.09
CA LEU A 13 -3.49 -3.60 -9.52
C LEU A 13 -3.43 -4.89 -10.36
N ASP A 14 -3.73 -4.76 -11.65
CA ASP A 14 -3.62 -5.87 -12.60
C ASP A 14 -2.13 -6.17 -12.91
N TYR A 15 -1.60 -7.17 -12.21
CA TYR A 15 -0.24 -7.68 -12.40
C TYR A 15 -0.14 -8.84 -13.41
N GLU A 16 -1.25 -9.21 -14.04
CA GLU A 16 -1.27 -10.28 -15.04
C GLU A 16 -1.18 -9.69 -16.45
N ASN A 17 -1.85 -8.55 -16.70
CA ASN A 17 -1.95 -7.98 -18.04
C ASN A 17 -1.34 -6.58 -18.18
N LEU A 18 -1.31 -5.76 -17.13
CA LEU A 18 -0.90 -4.35 -17.23
C LEU A 18 0.46 -4.04 -16.61
N HIS A 19 0.77 -4.68 -15.50
CA HIS A 19 1.96 -4.42 -14.71
C HIS A 19 2.75 -5.69 -14.48
N LYS A 20 4.08 -5.60 -14.50
CA LYS A 20 4.92 -6.75 -14.18
C LYS A 20 4.97 -7.03 -12.68
N ASP A 21 5.14 -5.97 -11.90
CA ASP A 21 5.29 -5.98 -10.45
C ASP A 21 5.11 -4.55 -9.89
N ILE A 22 5.17 -4.39 -8.56
CA ILE A 22 5.07 -3.08 -7.90
C ILE A 22 6.18 -2.13 -8.37
N ALA A 23 7.39 -2.63 -8.66
CA ALA A 23 8.50 -1.78 -9.09
C ALA A 23 8.22 -1.15 -10.46
N ASP A 24 7.62 -1.91 -11.39
CA ASP A 24 7.16 -1.41 -12.67
C ASP A 24 6.09 -0.31 -12.51
N VAL A 25 5.13 -0.46 -11.59
CA VAL A 25 4.14 0.58 -11.29
C VAL A 25 4.81 1.86 -10.78
N VAL A 26 5.72 1.75 -9.80
CA VAL A 26 6.42 2.90 -9.22
C VAL A 26 7.27 3.61 -10.28
N ALA A 27 7.94 2.86 -11.17
CA ALA A 27 8.71 3.42 -12.26
C ALA A 27 7.84 4.16 -13.29
N LYS A 28 6.70 3.56 -13.69
CA LYS A 28 5.70 4.18 -14.58
C LYS A 28 5.15 5.49 -13.98
N ALA A 29 4.87 5.50 -12.68
CA ALA A 29 4.41 6.69 -11.95
C ALA A 29 5.49 7.80 -11.93
N GLN A 30 6.73 7.44 -11.60
CA GLN A 30 7.85 8.37 -11.55
C GLN A 30 8.14 9.04 -12.89
N ALA A 31 8.01 8.30 -14.00
CA ALA A 31 8.16 8.80 -15.37
C ALA A 31 7.11 9.86 -15.76
N ARG A 32 6.00 9.93 -15.01
CA ARG A 32 4.88 10.87 -15.21
C ARG A 32 4.77 11.92 -14.11
N ASP A 33 5.87 12.17 -13.41
CA ASP A 33 5.95 13.15 -12.33
C ASP A 33 5.15 12.83 -11.06
N VAL A 34 4.58 11.62 -10.93
CA VAL A 34 4.08 11.12 -9.64
C VAL A 34 5.27 10.64 -8.83
N LYS A 35 5.73 11.48 -7.91
CA LYS A 35 6.99 11.27 -7.17
C LYS A 35 6.79 10.60 -5.81
N HIS A 36 5.58 10.65 -5.25
CA HIS A 36 5.25 9.97 -3.99
C HIS A 36 3.89 9.28 -4.09
N LEU A 37 3.77 8.11 -3.46
CA LEU A 37 2.53 7.34 -3.38
C LEU A 37 2.19 7.01 -1.92
N LEU A 38 0.93 7.08 -1.55
CA LEU A 38 0.42 6.49 -0.31
C LEU A 38 -0.32 5.19 -0.66
N ALA A 39 0.27 4.05 -0.31
CA ALA A 39 -0.31 2.73 -0.52
C ALA A 39 -1.23 2.34 0.65
N ILE A 40 -2.46 1.94 0.33
CA ILE A 40 -3.54 1.76 1.29
C ILE A 40 -3.80 0.28 1.58
N GLY A 41 -3.57 -0.14 2.83
CA GLY A 41 -4.03 -1.43 3.33
C GLY A 41 -5.51 -1.39 3.71
N VAL A 42 -6.33 -2.25 3.11
CA VAL A 42 -7.77 -2.37 3.42
C VAL A 42 -8.06 -3.38 4.53
N THR A 43 -7.13 -4.27 4.83
CA THR A 43 -7.18 -5.13 6.02
C THR A 43 -5.79 -5.26 6.64
N LEU A 44 -5.71 -5.64 7.92
CA LEU A 44 -4.42 -5.81 8.60
C LEU A 44 -3.62 -6.97 7.99
N SER A 45 -4.29 -8.07 7.60
CA SER A 45 -3.62 -9.22 6.97
C SER A 45 -3.06 -8.89 5.59
N ARG A 46 -3.81 -8.15 4.77
CA ARG A 46 -3.31 -7.69 3.47
C ARG A 46 -2.15 -6.72 3.61
N PHE A 47 -2.24 -5.79 4.57
CA PHE A 47 -1.16 -4.87 4.89
C PHE A 47 0.12 -5.63 5.26
N GLU A 48 0.05 -6.58 6.19
CA GLU A 48 1.21 -7.39 6.60
C GLU A 48 1.82 -8.18 5.45
N LYS A 49 0.99 -8.75 4.58
CA LYS A 49 1.46 -9.49 3.41
C LYS A 49 2.17 -8.59 2.39
N ALA A 50 1.66 -7.38 2.16
CA ALA A 50 2.22 -6.44 1.19
C ALA A 50 3.40 -5.63 1.73
N TYR A 51 3.51 -5.48 3.05
CA TYR A 51 4.53 -4.64 3.71
C TYR A 51 5.97 -4.94 3.24
N PRO A 52 6.46 -6.20 3.19
CA PRO A 52 7.85 -6.48 2.81
C PRO A 52 8.21 -5.98 1.42
N GLU A 53 7.27 -6.01 0.47
CA GLU A 53 7.50 -5.52 -0.89
C GLU A 53 7.40 -4.00 -0.95
N LEU A 54 6.36 -3.41 -0.37
CA LEU A 54 6.12 -1.97 -0.41
C LEU A 54 7.13 -1.16 0.42
N ALA A 55 7.67 -1.74 1.49
CA ALA A 55 8.68 -1.10 2.33
C ALA A 55 10.00 -0.85 1.59
N LYS A 56 10.26 -1.53 0.47
CA LYS A 56 11.50 -1.34 -0.32
C LYS A 56 11.58 0.02 -1.02
N PHE A 57 10.44 0.69 -1.23
CA PHE A 57 10.38 1.93 -2.02
C PHE A 57 10.40 3.17 -1.12
N PRO A 58 11.45 3.99 -1.10
CA PRO A 58 11.56 5.14 -0.19
C PRO A 58 10.49 6.22 -0.46
N ASN A 59 9.91 6.24 -1.65
CA ASN A 59 8.89 7.19 -2.08
C ASN A 59 7.46 6.65 -1.96
N VAL A 60 7.26 5.53 -1.26
CA VAL A 60 5.93 4.96 -0.98
C VAL A 60 5.67 4.99 0.52
N SER A 61 4.73 5.82 0.97
CA SER A 61 4.19 5.75 2.34
C SER A 61 3.14 4.64 2.44
N LEU A 62 2.90 4.12 3.64
CA LEU A 62 1.98 3.01 3.88
C LEU A 62 0.91 3.42 4.89
N ALA A 63 -0.37 3.20 4.56
CA ALA A 63 -1.48 3.33 5.49
C ALA A 63 -1.94 1.95 5.96
N CYS A 64 -2.07 1.78 7.28
CA CYS A 64 -2.52 0.55 7.92
C CYS A 64 -3.90 0.78 8.54
N GLY A 65 -4.85 -0.12 8.28
CA GLY A 65 -6.20 -0.02 8.81
C GLY A 65 -7.10 -1.17 8.33
N VAL A 66 -8.37 -1.10 8.71
CA VAL A 66 -9.43 -1.99 8.23
C VAL A 66 -10.50 -1.14 7.57
N HIS A 67 -10.82 -1.44 6.32
CA HIS A 67 -11.84 -0.76 5.55
C HIS A 67 -13.23 -1.26 6.00
N PRO A 68 -14.26 -0.39 6.06
CA PRO A 68 -15.57 -0.75 6.62
C PRO A 68 -16.29 -1.88 5.87
N LEU A 69 -16.00 -2.09 4.58
CA LEU A 69 -16.59 -3.18 3.79
C LEU A 69 -15.94 -4.55 4.08
N ASP A 70 -14.79 -4.58 4.74
CA ASP A 70 -14.01 -5.79 4.97
C ASP A 70 -14.13 -6.28 6.43
N LEU A 71 -14.97 -5.63 7.26
CA LEU A 71 -15.13 -5.95 8.68
C LEU A 71 -15.72 -7.34 8.96
N GLU A 72 -16.47 -7.91 8.00
CA GLU A 72 -16.98 -9.27 8.10
C GLU A 72 -15.87 -10.32 7.89
N GLU A 73 -14.95 -10.05 6.97
CA GLU A 73 -13.81 -10.94 6.68
C GLU A 73 -12.71 -10.82 7.74
N GLU A 74 -12.39 -9.58 8.13
CA GLU A 74 -11.36 -9.28 9.11
C GLU A 74 -11.87 -8.23 10.11
N PRO A 75 -12.38 -8.67 11.28
CA PRO A 75 -12.83 -7.76 12.33
C PRO A 75 -11.73 -6.81 12.79
N TYR A 76 -12.14 -5.60 13.20
CA TYR A 76 -11.21 -4.60 13.71
C TYR A 76 -10.52 -5.08 15.00
N ASP A 77 -9.19 -5.16 14.95
CA ASP A 77 -8.31 -5.45 16.10
C ASP A 77 -7.42 -4.25 16.40
N ALA A 78 -7.80 -3.47 17.42
CA ALA A 78 -7.09 -2.27 17.83
C ALA A 78 -5.65 -2.56 18.31
N GLU A 79 -5.42 -3.69 18.99
CA GLU A 79 -4.10 -4.03 19.50
C GLU A 79 -3.16 -4.43 18.36
N ARG A 80 -3.66 -5.21 17.40
CA ARG A 80 -2.89 -5.56 16.20
C ARG A 80 -2.58 -4.34 15.36
N LEU A 81 -3.54 -3.44 15.15
CA LEU A 81 -3.29 -2.18 14.45
C LEU A 81 -2.18 -1.36 15.14
N LEU A 82 -2.22 -1.23 16.47
CA LEU A 82 -1.19 -0.50 17.23
C LEU A 82 0.20 -1.17 17.14
N ARG A 83 0.26 -2.51 17.08
CA ARG A 83 1.54 -3.21 16.86
C ARG A 83 2.09 -2.92 15.47
N LEU A 84 1.25 -2.99 14.43
CA LEU A 84 1.64 -2.75 13.05
C LEU A 84 2.05 -1.29 12.82
N SER A 85 1.39 -0.33 13.45
CA SER A 85 1.72 1.10 13.32
C SER A 85 3.08 1.48 13.92
N LYS A 86 3.68 0.59 14.72
CA LYS A 86 5.01 0.80 15.32
C LYS A 86 6.16 0.24 14.48
N ILE A 87 5.86 -0.48 13.40
CA ILE A 87 6.88 -0.98 12.49
C ILE A 87 7.53 0.22 11.81
N LYS A 88 8.85 0.34 11.94
CA LYS A 88 9.63 1.36 11.24
C LYS A 88 10.01 0.85 9.86
N LYS A 89 9.68 1.64 8.85
CA LYS A 89 10.19 1.51 7.49
C LYS A 89 11.62 2.05 7.41
#